data_AF-A0AAW7PUR6-F1
#
_entry.id   AF-A0AAW7PUR6-F1
#
_cell.length_a   1.000
_cell.length_b   1.000
_cell.length_c   1.000
_cell.angle_alpha   90.00
_cell.angle_beta   90.00
_cell.angle_gamma   90.00
#
_symmetry.space_group_name_H-M   'P 1'
#
loop_
_entity.id
_entity.type
_entity.pdbx_description
1 polymer ?
#
loop_
_entity_poly.entity_id
_entity_poly.type
_entity_poly.pdbx_seq_one_letter_code
_entity_poly.pdbx_strand_id
1 'polypeptide(L)'
;MENILKILIDFSLFEKYDKEYFISNKIVPICEDSISLKVAVCKNSDLSNIKEKFSKLISFVEADELDILFLLSNLDKKIYLYKIASKSIFQKTDEKYICEGVREMYV
;
A
#
# COMPACT_ATOMS: atom_id res chain seq x y z
N MET A 1 -11.75 -4.29 -16.15
CA MET A 1 -11.01 -4.40 -14.89
C MET A 1 -10.17 -3.15 -14.73
N GLU A 2 -10.30 -2.43 -13.62
CA GLU A 2 -9.38 -1.34 -13.32
C GLU A 2 -7.98 -1.93 -13.10
N ASN A 3 -6.97 -1.35 -13.74
CA ASN A 3 -5.60 -1.80 -13.54
C ASN A 3 -5.09 -1.16 -12.24
N ILE A 4 -4.96 -1.99 -11.19
CA ILE A 4 -4.53 -1.56 -9.86
C ILE A 4 -3.12 -0.95 -9.85
N LEU A 5 -2.26 -1.30 -10.80
CA LEU A 5 -0.91 -0.74 -10.93
C LEU A 5 -0.91 0.72 -11.38
N LYS A 6 -2.04 1.22 -11.90
CA LYS A 6 -2.21 2.63 -12.27
C LYS A 6 -2.83 3.47 -11.14
N ILE A 7 -3.20 2.83 -10.03
CA ILE A 7 -3.83 3.50 -8.89
C ILE A 7 -2.72 3.93 -7.92
N LEU A 8 -2.83 5.17 -7.40
CA LEU A 8 -1.95 5.63 -6.35
C LEU A 8 -2.29 4.89 -5.05
N ILE A 9 -1.33 4.12 -4.54
CA ILE A 9 -1.47 3.36 -3.30
C ILE A 9 -0.82 4.14 -2.16
N ASP A 10 -1.56 4.30 -1.07
CA ASP A 10 -1.03 4.82 0.19
C ASP A 10 -0.30 3.70 0.95
N PHE A 11 1.02 3.63 0.76
CA PHE A 11 1.84 2.63 1.41
C PHE A 11 1.98 2.85 2.93
N SER A 12 1.59 4.01 3.47
CA SER A 12 1.58 4.21 4.92
C SER A 12 0.55 3.31 5.63
N LEU A 13 -0.46 2.83 4.90
CA LEU A 13 -1.47 1.90 5.44
C LEU A 13 -0.88 0.55 5.85
N PHE A 14 0.23 0.13 5.23
CA PHE A 14 0.94 -1.08 5.67
C PHE A 14 1.70 -0.89 6.99
N GLU A 15 2.10 0.34 7.35
CA GLU A 15 2.68 0.64 8.68
C GLU A 15 1.58 0.91 9.71
N LYS A 16 0.49 1.58 9.30
CA LYS A 16 -0.66 1.90 10.16
C LYS A 16 -1.33 0.63 10.68
N TYR A 17 -1.47 -0.34 9.80
CA TYR A 17 -1.96 -1.67 10.13
C TYR A 17 -0.80 -2.65 10.14
N ASP A 18 -1.13 -3.91 10.35
CA ASP A 18 -0.16 -4.99 10.38
C ASP A 18 0.19 -5.44 8.95
N LYS A 19 1.40 -5.11 8.45
CA LYS A 19 1.82 -5.51 7.10
C LYS A 19 1.76 -7.03 6.87
N GLU A 20 2.03 -7.83 7.90
CA GLU A 20 2.06 -9.29 7.79
C GLU A 20 0.66 -9.84 7.51
N TYR A 21 -0.38 -9.16 8.02
CA TYR A 21 -1.76 -9.47 7.68
C TYR A 21 -2.01 -9.32 6.16
N PHE A 22 -1.57 -8.21 5.56
CA PHE A 22 -1.76 -7.98 4.13
C PHE A 22 -1.01 -8.98 3.25
N ILE A 23 0.21 -9.34 3.64
CA ILE A 23 1.03 -10.34 2.92
C ILE A 23 0.38 -11.72 2.99
N SER A 24 0.08 -12.20 4.22
CA SER A 24 -0.46 -13.54 4.44
C SER A 24 -1.83 -13.75 3.79
N ASN A 25 -2.65 -12.69 3.74
CA ASN A 25 -3.99 -12.75 3.17
C ASN A 25 -4.05 -12.34 1.69
N LYS A 26 -2.90 -11.97 1.07
CA LYS A 26 -2.82 -11.44 -0.31
C LYS A 26 -3.79 -10.26 -0.54
N ILE A 27 -3.75 -9.26 0.32
CA ILE A 27 -4.60 -8.06 0.25
C ILE A 27 -3.69 -6.84 0.14
N VAL A 28 -4.06 -5.86 -0.67
CA VAL A 28 -3.34 -4.58 -0.75
C VAL A 28 -4.26 -3.45 -0.31
N PRO A 29 -3.96 -2.70 0.77
CA PRO A 29 -4.67 -1.46 1.06
C PRO A 29 -4.37 -0.43 -0.03
N ILE A 30 -5.41 0.25 -0.52
CA ILE A 30 -5.28 1.27 -1.58
C ILE A 30 -5.26 2.66 -0.95
N CYS A 31 -6.34 3.00 -0.24
CA CYS A 31 -6.52 4.28 0.41
C CYS A 31 -7.53 4.13 1.55
N GLU A 32 -7.50 5.07 2.47
CA GLU A 32 -8.40 5.12 3.62
C GLU A 32 -8.96 6.55 3.76
N ASP A 33 -10.27 6.66 3.93
CA ASP A 33 -10.95 7.91 4.27
C ASP A 33 -11.53 7.84 5.69
N SER A 34 -12.34 8.80 6.13
CA SER A 34 -12.88 8.81 7.50
C SER A 34 -13.83 7.65 7.81
N ILE A 35 -14.42 7.01 6.80
CA ILE A 35 -15.50 6.03 6.90
C ILE A 35 -15.05 4.64 6.41
N SER A 36 -14.22 4.59 5.38
CA SER A 36 -13.91 3.36 4.64
C SER A 36 -12.41 3.14 4.41
N LEU A 37 -12.05 1.86 4.31
CA LEU A 37 -10.75 1.38 3.84
C LEU A 37 -10.98 0.64 2.52
N LYS A 38 -10.38 1.14 1.45
CA LYS A 38 -10.43 0.52 0.13
C LYS A 38 -9.26 -0.45 -0.01
N VAL A 39 -9.54 -1.70 -0.38
CA VAL A 39 -8.54 -2.76 -0.52
C VAL A 39 -8.65 -3.44 -1.88
N ALA A 40 -7.52 -3.81 -2.46
CA ALA A 40 -7.45 -4.69 -3.61
C ALA A 40 -7.31 -6.15 -3.15
N VAL A 41 -8.05 -7.04 -3.82
CA VAL A 41 -8.08 -8.48 -3.54
C VAL A 41 -8.02 -9.26 -4.84
N CYS A 42 -7.56 -10.50 -4.77
CA CYS A 42 -7.62 -11.47 -5.86
C CYS A 42 -8.44 -12.70 -5.41
N LYS A 43 -8.67 -13.63 -6.34
CA LYS A 43 -9.45 -14.86 -6.07
C LYS A 43 -8.87 -15.71 -4.94
N ASN A 44 -7.56 -15.59 -4.69
CA ASN A 44 -6.83 -16.33 -3.67
C ASN A 44 -6.60 -15.52 -2.39
N SER A 45 -7.23 -14.34 -2.25
CA SER A 45 -7.16 -13.58 -1.01
C SER A 45 -8.00 -14.24 0.08
N ASP A 46 -7.46 -14.28 1.30
CA ASP A 46 -8.19 -14.73 2.48
C ASP A 46 -8.90 -13.54 3.14
N LEU A 47 -10.23 -13.58 3.17
CA LEU A 47 -11.07 -12.52 3.72
C LEU A 47 -11.79 -12.95 5.01
N SER A 48 -11.50 -14.13 5.55
CA SER A 48 -12.26 -14.74 6.65
C SER A 48 -12.36 -13.83 7.88
N ASN A 49 -11.28 -13.14 8.23
CA ASN A 49 -11.20 -12.32 9.44
C ASN A 49 -11.17 -10.80 9.15
N ILE A 50 -11.46 -10.38 7.92
CA ILE A 50 -11.26 -8.98 7.50
C ILE A 50 -12.12 -7.99 8.27
N LYS A 51 -13.36 -8.37 8.59
CA LYS A 51 -14.30 -7.53 9.35
C LYS A 51 -13.93 -7.40 10.83
N GLU A 52 -13.17 -8.34 11.35
CA GLU A 52 -12.70 -8.33 12.75
C GLU A 52 -11.42 -7.51 12.87
N LYS A 53 -10.56 -7.54 11.85
CA LYS A 53 -9.29 -6.82 11.81
C LYS A 53 -9.47 -5.30 11.63
N PHE A 54 -10.51 -4.87 10.94
CA PHE A 54 -10.72 -3.47 10.59
C PHE A 54 -12.06 -2.94 11.12
N SER A 55 -12.01 -1.79 11.80
CA SER A 55 -13.20 -1.11 12.34
C SER A 55 -14.00 -0.32 11.29
N LYS A 56 -13.41 -0.05 10.13
CA LYS A 56 -14.03 0.72 9.04
C LYS A 56 -14.75 -0.17 8.05
N LEU A 57 -15.64 0.45 7.26
CA LEU A 57 -16.25 -0.22 6.12
C LEU A 57 -15.17 -0.60 5.10
N ILE A 58 -15.19 -1.85 4.62
CA ILE A 58 -14.22 -2.33 3.64
C ILE A 58 -14.82 -2.30 2.26
N SER A 59 -14.16 -1.59 1.34
CA SER A 59 -14.50 -1.55 -0.07
C SER A 59 -13.49 -2.38 -0.85
N PHE A 60 -13.98 -3.26 -1.72
CA PHE A 60 -13.14 -4.23 -2.43
C PHE A 60 -12.98 -3.85 -3.90
N VAL A 61 -11.76 -3.98 -4.40
CA VAL A 61 -11.45 -3.95 -5.83
C VAL A 61 -10.83 -5.29 -6.21
N GLU A 62 -11.45 -5.98 -7.17
CA GLU A 62 -10.87 -7.19 -7.72
C GLU A 62 -9.72 -6.84 -8.68
N ALA A 63 -8.57 -7.47 -8.47
CA ALA A 63 -7.37 -7.33 -9.28
C ALA A 63 -6.78 -8.70 -9.63
N ASP A 64 -5.90 -8.73 -10.64
CA ASP A 64 -5.16 -9.94 -10.98
C ASP A 64 -4.22 -10.35 -9.83
N GLU A 65 -4.03 -11.65 -9.63
CA GLU A 65 -3.15 -12.15 -8.58
C GLU A 65 -1.70 -11.71 -8.79
N LEU A 66 -1.22 -11.67 -10.03
CA LEU A 66 0.15 -11.20 -10.33
C LEU A 66 0.31 -9.73 -9.98
N ASP A 67 -0.70 -8.91 -10.21
CA ASP A 67 -0.66 -7.49 -9.83
C ASP A 67 -0.61 -7.33 -8.30
N ILE A 68 -1.41 -8.10 -7.56
CA ILE A 68 -1.38 -8.14 -6.09
C ILE A 68 0.00 -8.56 -5.58
N LEU A 69 0.55 -9.67 -6.11
CA LEU A 69 1.87 -10.16 -5.72
C LEU A 69 2.98 -9.17 -6.08
N PHE A 70 2.88 -8.52 -7.24
CA PHE A 70 3.80 -7.47 -7.62
C PHE A 70 3.77 -6.31 -6.64
N LEU A 71 2.59 -5.85 -6.22
CA LEU A 71 2.42 -4.76 -5.26
C LEU A 71 2.97 -5.12 -3.87
N LEU A 72 2.76 -6.36 -3.41
CA LEU A 72 3.30 -6.88 -2.14
C LEU A 72 4.79 -7.21 -2.18
N SER A 73 5.40 -7.34 -3.37
CA SER A 73 6.84 -7.57 -3.48
C SER A 73 7.65 -6.36 -3.01
N ASN A 74 8.81 -6.60 -2.39
CA ASN A 74 9.73 -5.56 -1.91
C ASN A 74 9.02 -4.50 -1.05
N LEU A 75 8.02 -4.92 -0.26
CA LEU A 75 7.09 -4.03 0.42
C LEU A 75 7.81 -3.05 1.35
N ASP A 76 8.80 -3.51 2.11
CA ASP A 76 9.58 -2.65 3.00
C ASP A 76 10.30 -1.51 2.25
N LYS A 77 10.89 -1.81 1.08
CA LYS A 77 11.53 -0.78 0.23
C LYS A 77 10.48 0.22 -0.27
N LYS A 78 9.31 -0.25 -0.70
CA LYS A 78 8.21 0.62 -1.17
C LYS A 78 7.66 1.51 -0.06
N ILE A 79 7.43 0.98 1.13
CA ILE A 79 7.01 1.73 2.31
C ILE A 79 8.02 2.83 2.64
N TYR A 80 9.31 2.48 2.70
CA TYR A 80 10.38 3.43 2.99
C TYR A 80 10.46 4.55 1.94
N LEU A 81 10.43 4.21 0.66
CA LEU A 81 10.43 5.19 -0.43
C LEU A 81 9.19 6.10 -0.38
N TYR A 82 8.01 5.53 -0.12
CA TYR A 82 6.78 6.29 0.03
C TYR A 82 6.88 7.30 1.18
N LYS A 83 7.46 6.89 2.31
CA LYS A 83 7.68 7.73 3.49
C LYS A 83 8.63 8.90 3.21
N ILE A 84 9.73 8.65 2.50
CA ILE A 84 10.66 9.70 2.07
C ILE A 84 9.96 10.66 1.11
N ALA A 85 9.32 10.13 0.07
CA ALA A 85 8.62 10.96 -0.93
C ALA A 85 7.55 11.83 -0.28
N SER A 86 6.75 11.27 0.62
CA SER A 86 5.73 11.99 1.38
C SER A 86 6.35 13.11 2.21
N LYS A 87 7.42 12.85 2.96
CA LYS A 87 8.13 13.90 3.72
C LYS A 87 8.63 15.01 2.83
N SER A 88 9.24 14.69 1.69
CA SER A 88 9.74 15.68 0.72
C SER A 88 8.63 16.58 0.17
N ILE A 89 7.45 16.02 -0.08
CA ILE A 89 6.29 16.76 -0.60
C ILE A 89 5.67 17.66 0.48
N PHE A 90 5.48 17.14 1.70
CA PHE A 90 4.79 17.86 2.77
C PHE A 90 5.68 18.86 3.51
N GLN A 91 7.00 18.69 3.50
CA GLN A 91 7.91 19.57 4.24
C GLN A 91 8.40 20.80 3.46
N LYS A 92 8.03 21.00 2.18
CA LYS A 92 8.47 22.13 1.31
C LYS A 92 9.84 22.67 1.75
N THR A 93 10.92 22.12 1.18
CA THR A 93 12.35 22.47 1.35
C THR A 93 13.12 21.43 2.16
N ASP A 94 13.81 20.53 1.45
CA ASP A 94 15.13 20.00 1.82
C ASP A 94 15.61 19.08 0.69
N GLU A 95 16.54 19.57 -0.14
CA GLU A 95 17.17 18.83 -1.26
C GLU A 95 17.69 17.44 -0.83
N LYS A 96 18.03 17.30 0.47
CA LYS A 96 18.52 16.07 1.10
C LYS A 96 17.59 14.86 0.89
N TYR A 97 16.28 15.02 1.08
CA TYR A 97 15.34 13.90 0.97
C TYR A 97 15.04 13.50 -0.48
N ILE A 98 15.13 14.45 -1.41
CA ILE A 98 15.05 14.18 -2.85
C ILE A 98 16.29 13.36 -3.29
N CYS A 99 17.48 13.78 -2.86
CA CYS A 99 18.72 13.05 -3.16
C CYS A 99 18.73 11.63 -2.58
N GLU A 100 18.22 11.44 -1.36
CA GLU A 100 18.13 10.12 -0.71
C GLU A 100 17.16 9.19 -1.45
N GLY A 101 15.97 9.69 -1.81
CA GLY A 101 14.98 8.90 -2.57
C GLY A 101 15.47 8.50 -3.97
N VAL A 102 16.14 9.42 -4.69
CA VAL A 102 16.73 9.11 -6.01
C VAL A 102 17.85 8.08 -5.88
N ARG A 103 18.74 8.21 -4.89
CA ARG A 103 19.86 7.29 -4.70
C ARG A 103 19.41 5.85 -4.48
N GLU A 104 18.41 5.63 -3.64
CA GLU A 104 17.87 4.30 -3.30
C GLU A 104 17.13 3.62 -4.47
N MET A 105 16.75 4.37 -5.50
CA MET A 105 16.15 3.82 -6.73
C MET A 105 17.19 3.18 -7.66
N TYR A 106 18.45 3.61 -7.60
CA TYR A 106 19.53 3.17 -8.49
C TYR A 106 20.56 2.26 -7.81
N VAL A 107 20.33 1.88 -6.55
CA VAL A 107 21.11 0.91 -5.75
C VAL A 107 20.25 -0.29 -5.44
#